data_AF-A0A931KGS6-F1
#
_entry.id   AF-A0A931KGS6-F1
#
_cell.length_a   1.000
_cell.length_b   1.000
_cell.length_c   1.000
_cell.angle_alpha   90.00
_cell.angle_beta   90.00
_cell.angle_gamma   90.00
#
_symmetry.space_group_name_H-M   'P 1'
#
loop_
_entity.id
_entity.type
_entity.pdbx_description
1 polymer ?
#
loop_
_entity_poly.entity_id
_entity_poly.type
_entity_poly.pdbx_seq_one_letter_code
_entity_poly.pdbx_strand_id
1 'polypeptide(L)'
;MRFFALFLFMAFIAFPVSAADYVPAAQHGGNAMPPLQLTPDKPAILKLEQDVANIIIGNEKNISVMPDTARSVVVIPRQPGATSFSLIGTDGSIIMERTVIVASPRQDYIRVRRACPPNKPDCVPYSMYYCPDMCHEVFVPHDPATASIETPVGALPEASVNATDIGAEPLPLSSETFAREPAAADTAEQQDLQ
;
A
#
# COMPACT_ATOMS: atom_id res chain seq x y z
N MET A 1 69.85 50.58 -28.32
CA MET A 1 68.53 51.22 -28.19
C MET A 1 67.46 50.17 -28.44
N ARG A 2 66.81 49.70 -27.37
CA ARG A 2 65.57 48.89 -27.31
C ARG A 2 65.53 48.27 -25.93
N PHE A 3 64.57 48.63 -25.09
CA PHE A 3 63.95 47.79 -24.06
C PHE A 3 62.91 48.66 -23.35
N PHE A 4 61.74 48.21 -22.93
CA PHE A 4 60.76 47.20 -23.34
C PHE A 4 59.58 47.51 -22.42
N ALA A 5 58.36 47.38 -22.93
CA ALA A 5 57.16 47.94 -22.33
C ALA A 5 56.84 47.36 -20.94
N LEU A 6 56.42 48.26 -20.03
CA LEU A 6 55.68 47.94 -18.81
C LEU A 6 54.36 47.27 -19.19
N PHE A 7 54.18 46.00 -18.82
CA PHE A 7 52.88 45.36 -18.79
C PHE A 7 52.46 45.14 -17.34
N LEU A 8 51.41 45.86 -16.97
CA LEU A 8 50.73 45.88 -15.70
C LEU A 8 50.07 44.51 -15.46
N PHE A 9 50.65 43.67 -14.61
CA PHE A 9 50.09 42.36 -14.26
C PHE A 9 49.01 42.55 -13.20
N MET A 10 47.74 42.59 -13.63
CA MET A 10 46.58 42.52 -12.74
C MET A 10 46.54 41.15 -12.05
N ALA A 11 46.75 41.15 -10.73
CA ALA A 11 46.56 39.99 -9.88
C ALA A 11 45.05 39.71 -9.69
N PHE A 12 44.53 38.74 -10.43
CA PHE A 12 43.23 38.12 -10.14
C PHE A 12 43.43 37.09 -9.03
N ILE A 13 43.03 37.45 -7.82
CA ILE A 13 43.08 36.59 -6.64
C ILE A 13 41.99 35.52 -6.79
N ALA A 14 42.42 34.28 -7.07
CA ALA A 14 41.55 33.11 -7.06
C ALA A 14 41.15 32.79 -5.61
N PHE A 15 39.85 32.90 -5.30
CA PHE A 15 39.29 32.39 -4.06
C PHE A 15 39.26 30.86 -4.10
N PRO A 16 39.86 30.15 -3.11
CA PRO A 16 39.69 28.71 -2.99
C PRO A 16 38.28 28.41 -2.46
N VAL A 17 37.43 27.82 -3.31
CA VAL A 17 36.19 27.17 -2.88
C VAL A 17 36.58 25.99 -1.99
N SER A 18 36.36 26.14 -0.69
CA SER A 18 36.46 25.02 0.27
C SER A 18 35.37 24.02 -0.04
N ALA A 19 35.78 22.84 -0.50
CA ALA A 19 34.94 21.65 -0.64
C ALA A 19 34.87 20.86 0.70
N ALA A 20 34.58 21.56 1.80
CA ALA A 20 34.23 20.92 3.06
C ALA A 20 32.72 21.02 3.23
N ASP A 21 32.10 19.93 3.70
CA ASP A 21 30.67 19.77 3.97
C ASP A 21 29.80 19.30 2.79
N TYR A 22 30.28 18.30 2.04
CA TYR A 22 29.34 17.28 1.57
C TYR A 22 29.02 16.38 2.76
N VAL A 23 27.92 16.64 3.46
CA VAL A 23 27.37 15.73 4.48
C VAL A 23 26.74 14.56 3.71
N PRO A 24 27.34 13.35 3.69
CA PRO A 24 26.69 12.21 3.07
C PRO A 24 25.43 11.88 3.85
N ALA A 25 24.31 11.76 3.13
CA ALA A 25 23.06 11.28 3.68
C ALA A 25 23.24 9.87 4.29
N ALA A 26 22.88 9.76 5.57
CA ALA A 26 22.49 8.52 6.26
C ALA A 26 23.43 7.31 6.12
N GLN A 27 24.49 7.29 6.93
CA GLN A 27 24.98 6.04 7.49
C GLN A 27 24.12 5.72 8.72
N HIS A 28 23.02 4.97 8.55
CA HIS A 28 22.23 4.44 9.68
C HIS A 28 23.04 3.30 10.30
N GLY A 29 23.87 3.67 11.28
CA GLY A 29 24.87 2.79 11.90
C GLY A 29 24.27 1.67 12.74
N GLY A 30 24.87 0.49 12.61
CA GLY A 30 24.93 -0.56 13.63
C GLY A 30 23.68 -1.42 13.87
N ASN A 31 22.49 -0.80 13.99
CA ASN A 31 21.31 -1.47 14.57
C ASN A 31 20.12 -1.55 13.59
N ALA A 32 20.31 -1.10 12.35
CA ALA A 32 19.31 -1.16 11.28
C ALA A 32 19.23 -2.59 10.73
N MET A 33 18.18 -3.32 11.09
CA MET A 33 17.95 -4.67 10.58
C MET A 33 17.29 -4.67 9.19
N PRO A 34 17.49 -5.73 8.39
CA PRO A 34 16.82 -5.88 7.10
C PRO A 34 15.29 -5.76 7.25
N PRO A 35 14.57 -5.19 6.27
CA PRO A 35 13.13 -5.02 6.38
C PRO A 35 12.39 -6.31 6.72
N LEU A 36 11.46 -6.25 7.67
CA LEU A 36 10.59 -7.36 8.04
C LEU A 36 9.36 -7.35 7.13
N GLN A 37 9.21 -8.39 6.32
CA GLN A 37 8.01 -8.56 5.49
C GLN A 37 6.97 -9.37 6.27
N LEU A 38 5.78 -8.80 6.44
CA LEU A 38 4.65 -9.44 7.12
C LEU A 38 3.49 -9.63 6.14
N THR A 39 2.83 -10.77 6.24
CA THR A 39 1.52 -10.99 5.62
C THR A 39 0.41 -10.64 6.60
N PRO A 40 -0.73 -10.11 6.14
CA PRO A 40 -1.85 -9.68 7.02
C PRO A 40 -2.30 -10.75 8.02
N ASP A 41 -2.20 -12.04 7.66
CA ASP A 41 -2.70 -13.15 8.47
C ASP A 41 -1.68 -13.75 9.43
N LYS A 42 -0.41 -13.32 9.35
CA LYS A 42 0.68 -13.97 10.07
C LYS A 42 1.44 -12.97 10.95
N PRO A 43 1.22 -13.01 12.28
CA PRO A 43 2.08 -12.28 13.19
C PRO A 43 3.48 -12.88 13.20
N ALA A 44 4.48 -12.04 13.43
CA ALA A 44 5.86 -12.48 13.61
C ALA A 44 6.29 -12.32 15.05
N ILE A 45 7.00 -13.32 15.58
CA ILE A 45 7.61 -13.26 16.90
C ILE A 45 9.09 -12.94 16.70
N LEU A 46 9.55 -11.85 17.29
CA LEU A 46 10.95 -11.45 17.28
C LEU A 46 11.55 -11.77 18.65
N LYS A 47 12.66 -12.50 18.63
CA LYS A 47 13.46 -12.75 19.84
C LYS A 47 14.54 -11.68 19.96
N LEU A 48 14.73 -11.19 21.17
CA LEU A 48 15.67 -10.15 21.52
C LEU A 48 16.82 -10.73 22.32
N GLU A 49 18.00 -10.15 22.16
CA GLU A 49 19.17 -10.51 22.97
C GLU A 49 19.13 -9.89 24.37
N GLN A 50 18.41 -8.77 24.51
CA GLN A 50 18.34 -7.93 25.69
C GLN A 50 16.89 -7.65 26.09
N ASP A 51 16.70 -7.25 27.34
CA ASP A 51 15.37 -6.97 27.90
C ASP A 51 14.83 -5.63 27.36
N VAL A 52 13.59 -5.66 26.84
CA VAL A 52 12.93 -4.47 26.29
C VAL A 52 12.21 -3.70 27.40
N ALA A 53 12.41 -2.38 27.42
CA ALA A 53 11.73 -1.47 28.33
C ALA A 53 10.67 -0.61 27.63
N ASN A 54 10.92 -0.22 26.38
CA ASN A 54 10.00 0.64 25.63
C ASN A 54 9.96 0.26 24.14
N ILE A 55 8.82 0.53 23.50
CA ILE A 55 8.52 0.19 22.12
C ILE A 55 8.01 1.46 21.45
N ILE A 56 8.71 1.91 20.39
CA ILE A 56 8.30 3.05 19.59
C ILE A 56 7.79 2.52 18.24
N ILE A 57 6.54 2.83 17.91
CA ILE A 57 5.91 2.44 16.64
C ILE A 57 5.73 3.70 15.80
N GLY A 58 6.22 3.68 14.57
CA GLY A 58 6.07 4.81 13.66
C GLY A 58 4.62 5.05 13.23
N ASN A 59 3.89 3.98 12.91
CA ASN A 59 2.47 4.04 12.58
C ASN A 59 1.67 2.83 13.11
N GLU A 60 0.87 3.07 14.14
CA GLU A 60 0.01 2.07 14.80
C GLU A 60 -1.18 1.59 13.95
N LYS A 61 -1.48 2.28 12.84
CA LYS A 61 -2.50 1.83 11.88
C LYS A 61 -2.00 0.62 11.08
N ASN A 62 -0.71 0.55 10.79
CA ASN A 62 -0.12 -0.51 9.98
C ASN A 62 0.23 -1.75 10.79
N ILE A 63 0.80 -1.58 11.98
CA ILE A 63 1.22 -2.67 12.85
C ILE A 63 0.88 -2.37 14.30
N SER A 64 0.74 -3.43 15.10
CA SER A 64 0.77 -3.37 16.56
C SER A 64 1.92 -4.22 17.04
N VAL A 65 2.68 -3.74 18.01
CA VAL A 65 3.80 -4.47 18.61
C VAL A 65 3.50 -4.63 20.09
N MET A 66 3.50 -5.87 20.57
CA MET A 66 3.26 -6.18 21.97
C MET A 66 4.40 -7.02 22.53
N PRO A 67 4.87 -6.74 23.76
CA PRO A 67 5.79 -7.63 24.45
C PRO A 67 5.05 -8.91 24.83
N ASP A 68 5.65 -10.05 24.50
CA ASP A 68 5.21 -11.37 24.94
C ASP A 68 6.00 -11.78 26.20
N THR A 69 7.31 -11.57 26.19
CA THR A 69 8.19 -11.63 27.37
C THR A 69 9.16 -10.46 27.36
N ALA A 70 10.00 -10.31 28.40
CA ALA A 70 11.05 -9.29 28.40
C ALA A 70 12.00 -9.38 27.19
N ARG A 71 12.12 -10.55 26.56
CA ARG A 71 13.02 -10.81 25.42
C ARG A 71 12.30 -11.29 24.16
N SER A 72 10.97 -11.19 24.10
CA SER A 72 10.20 -11.51 22.91
C SER A 72 9.12 -10.46 22.67
N VAL A 73 9.00 -10.03 21.42
CA VAL A 73 7.92 -9.15 20.98
C VAL A 73 7.17 -9.80 19.83
N VAL A 74 5.85 -9.62 19.84
CA VAL A 74 4.96 -10.06 18.78
C VAL A 74 4.60 -8.84 17.95
N VAL A 75 4.89 -8.91 16.66
CA VAL A 75 4.52 -7.90 15.66
C VAL A 75 3.29 -8.41 14.92
N ILE A 76 2.18 -7.72 15.11
CA ILE A 76 0.88 -8.04 14.53
C ILE A 76 0.60 -7.06 13.38
N PRO A 77 0.53 -7.52 12.13
CA PRO A 77 0.13 -6.68 11.02
C PRO A 77 -1.36 -6.31 11.12
N ARG A 78 -1.70 -5.07 10.76
CA ARG A 78 -3.08 -4.55 10.77
C ARG A 78 -3.54 -4.08 9.40
N GLN A 79 -2.80 -3.14 8.80
CA GLN A 79 -3.13 -2.56 7.49
C GLN A 79 -1.92 -2.60 6.56
N PRO A 80 -2.13 -2.88 5.25
CA PRO A 80 -1.06 -2.81 4.27
C PRO A 80 -0.35 -1.46 4.27
N GLY A 81 0.97 -1.50 4.14
CA GLY A 81 1.82 -0.31 4.12
C GLY A 81 3.21 -0.56 4.66
N ALA A 82 4.03 0.49 4.69
CA ALA A 82 5.36 0.46 5.26
C ALA A 82 5.42 1.34 6.50
N THR A 83 6.02 0.83 7.56
CA THR A 83 6.25 1.56 8.80
C THR A 83 7.56 1.10 9.42
N SER A 84 7.99 1.71 10.51
CA SER A 84 9.14 1.27 11.29
C SER A 84 8.76 1.16 12.75
N PHE A 85 9.51 0.34 13.48
CA PHE A 85 9.47 0.34 14.93
C PHE A 85 10.88 0.21 15.49
N SER A 86 11.05 0.74 16.70
CA SER A 86 12.30 0.67 17.45
C SER A 86 12.03 0.13 18.84
N LEU A 87 12.89 -0.78 19.29
CA LEU A 87 12.84 -1.31 20.65
C LEU A 87 13.97 -0.69 21.46
N ILE A 88 13.63 -0.22 22.66
CA ILE A 88 14.55 0.43 23.57
C ILE A 88 14.73 -0.44 24.81
N GLY A 89 15.98 -0.66 25.20
CA GLY A 89 16.35 -1.45 26.36
C GLY A 89 16.21 -0.69 27.67
N THR A 90 16.39 -1.42 28.78
CA THR A 90 16.34 -0.84 30.13
C THR A 90 17.42 0.20 30.39
N ASP A 91 18.51 0.16 29.62
CA ASP A 91 19.62 1.11 29.65
C ASP A 91 19.35 2.38 28.80
N GLY A 92 18.21 2.43 28.10
CA GLY A 92 17.86 3.50 27.18
C GLY A 92 18.53 3.40 25.82
N SER A 93 19.25 2.32 25.51
CA SER A 93 19.85 2.09 24.20
C SER A 93 18.83 1.50 23.21
N ILE A 94 19.02 1.78 21.92
CA ILE A 94 18.19 1.19 20.86
C ILE A 94 18.68 -0.24 20.63
N ILE A 95 17.90 -1.22 21.07
CA ILE A 95 18.18 -2.65 20.88
C ILE A 95 18.10 -3.00 19.40
N MET A 96 17.03 -2.55 18.74
CA MET A 96 16.82 -2.78 17.32
C MET A 96 15.96 -1.68 16.71
N GLU A 97 16.26 -1.33 15.47
CA GLU A 97 15.40 -0.52 14.62
C GLU A 97 15.12 -1.31 13.35
N ARG A 98 13.84 -1.45 12.99
CA ARG A 98 13.45 -2.26 11.84
C ARG A 98 12.28 -1.65 11.08
N THR A 99 12.44 -1.57 9.78
CA THR A 99 11.35 -1.26 8.86
C THR A 99 10.49 -2.50 8.66
N VAL A 100 9.19 -2.35 8.74
CA VAL A 100 8.19 -3.40 8.50
C VAL A 100 7.38 -3.04 7.27
N ILE A 101 7.27 -4.00 6.36
CA ILE A 101 6.44 -3.91 5.17
C ILE A 101 5.32 -4.92 5.34
N VAL A 102 4.11 -4.42 5.56
CA VAL A 102 2.90 -5.24 5.57
C VAL A 102 2.46 -5.38 4.13
N ALA A 103 2.62 -6.59 3.60
CA ALA A 103 2.22 -6.91 2.24
C ALA A 103 0.72 -6.65 2.06
N SER A 104 0.38 -6.08 0.90
CA SER A 104 -1.01 -6.08 0.48
C SER A 104 -1.43 -7.53 0.22
N PRO A 105 -2.62 -7.95 0.68
CA PRO A 105 -3.17 -9.26 0.38
C PRO A 105 -3.33 -9.39 -1.15
N ARG A 106 -2.35 -10.01 -1.81
CA ARG A 106 -2.31 -10.13 -3.28
C ARG A 106 -2.30 -11.58 -3.76
N GLN A 107 -1.76 -12.51 -2.97
CA GLN A 107 -1.89 -13.93 -3.25
C GLN A 107 -3.09 -14.44 -2.47
N ASP A 108 -3.98 -15.16 -3.14
CA ASP A 108 -5.19 -15.75 -2.56
C ASP A 108 -6.23 -14.77 -2.05
N TYR A 109 -6.11 -13.48 -2.36
CA TYR A 109 -7.08 -12.47 -1.95
C TYR A 109 -7.83 -11.87 -3.14
N ILE A 110 -9.17 -11.87 -3.03
CA ILE A 110 -10.08 -11.37 -4.07
C ILE A 110 -10.83 -10.16 -3.54
N ARG A 111 -10.79 -9.05 -4.28
CA ARG A 111 -11.62 -7.87 -4.01
C ARG A 111 -12.84 -7.86 -4.92
N VAL A 112 -14.02 -8.03 -4.33
CA VAL A 112 -15.30 -7.93 -5.05
C VAL A 112 -15.83 -6.51 -4.88
N ARG A 113 -16.04 -5.79 -5.99
CA ARG A 113 -16.68 -4.47 -5.98
C ARG A 113 -18.18 -4.63 -6.24
N ARG A 114 -19.01 -3.89 -5.50
CA ARG A 114 -20.47 -3.87 -5.66
C ARG A 114 -20.91 -2.46 -6.06
N ALA A 115 -21.84 -2.37 -7.00
CA ALA A 115 -22.47 -1.10 -7.33
C ALA A 115 -23.48 -0.74 -6.23
N CYS A 116 -23.14 0.26 -5.41
CA CYS A 116 -24.00 0.74 -4.36
C CYS A 116 -24.84 1.93 -4.83
N PRO A 117 -26.18 1.86 -4.76
CA PRO A 117 -27.01 3.03 -5.01
C PRO A 117 -26.79 4.08 -3.90
N PRO A 118 -26.85 5.39 -4.22
CA PRO A 118 -26.44 6.48 -3.32
C PRO A 118 -27.27 6.59 -2.03
N ASN A 119 -28.42 5.92 -1.94
CA ASN A 119 -29.35 6.02 -0.81
C ASN A 119 -29.41 4.75 0.06
N LYS A 120 -28.41 3.87 -0.01
CA LYS A 120 -28.31 2.66 0.83
C LYS A 120 -27.10 2.73 1.77
N PRO A 121 -27.28 3.09 3.06
CA PRO A 121 -26.18 3.18 4.01
C PRO A 121 -25.53 1.83 4.32
N ASP A 122 -26.29 0.73 4.21
CA ASP A 122 -25.79 -0.63 4.46
C ASP A 122 -25.08 -1.26 3.24
N CYS A 123 -24.92 -0.52 2.15
CA CYS A 123 -24.26 -1.04 0.97
C CYS A 123 -22.75 -0.86 1.09
N VAL A 124 -22.03 -1.98 1.25
CA VAL A 124 -20.57 -1.98 1.26
C VAL A 124 -20.06 -2.05 -0.19
N PRO A 125 -19.37 -1.01 -0.70
CA PRO A 125 -18.97 -0.92 -2.11
C PRO A 125 -17.87 -1.91 -2.50
N TYR A 126 -17.20 -2.53 -1.52
CA TYR A 126 -16.31 -3.65 -1.76
C TYR A 126 -16.22 -4.61 -0.57
N SER A 127 -16.05 -5.91 -0.85
CA SER A 127 -15.62 -6.92 0.13
C SER A 127 -14.27 -7.52 -0.29
N MET A 128 -13.51 -8.00 0.69
CA MET A 128 -12.30 -8.79 0.44
C MET A 128 -12.52 -10.23 0.90
N TYR A 129 -12.03 -11.18 0.10
CA TYR A 129 -12.10 -12.60 0.38
C TYR A 129 -10.69 -13.20 0.37
N TYR A 130 -10.43 -14.15 1.25
CA TYR A 130 -9.22 -14.98 1.27
C TYR A 130 -9.57 -16.40 0.80
N CYS A 131 -8.86 -16.92 -0.19
CA CYS A 131 -9.19 -18.11 -0.97
C CYS A 131 -7.95 -19.00 -1.26
N PRO A 132 -7.33 -19.62 -0.25
CA PRO A 132 -6.29 -20.63 -0.50
C PRO A 132 -6.87 -21.96 -1.03
N ASP A 133 -8.07 -22.32 -0.57
CA ASP A 133 -8.84 -23.50 -1.03
C ASP A 133 -10.33 -23.17 -1.17
N MET A 134 -10.94 -22.57 -0.14
CA MET A 134 -12.29 -22.01 -0.14
C MET A 134 -12.27 -20.55 0.30
N CYS A 135 -13.16 -19.74 -0.27
CA CYS A 135 -13.19 -18.31 -0.04
C CYS A 135 -13.91 -17.93 1.27
N HIS A 136 -13.24 -17.17 2.12
CA HIS A 136 -13.80 -16.61 3.35
C HIS A 136 -13.75 -15.08 3.31
N GLU A 137 -14.83 -14.42 3.73
CA GLU A 137 -14.87 -12.96 3.78
C GLU A 137 -13.99 -12.44 4.93
N VAL A 138 -13.14 -11.47 4.61
CA VAL A 138 -12.25 -10.81 5.58
C VAL A 138 -12.76 -9.39 5.80
N PHE A 139 -13.17 -9.08 7.02
CA PHE A 139 -13.73 -7.79 7.36
C PHE A 139 -12.65 -6.70 7.31
N VAL A 140 -12.81 -5.74 6.41
CA VAL A 140 -11.99 -4.53 6.36
C VAL A 140 -12.85 -3.38 6.86
N PRO A 141 -12.47 -2.68 7.95
CA PRO A 141 -13.19 -1.51 8.42
C PRO A 141 -13.32 -0.48 7.29
N HIS A 142 -14.56 -0.13 6.97
CA HIS A 142 -14.85 0.87 5.97
C HIS A 142 -14.83 2.25 6.64
N ASP A 143 -13.77 3.02 6.43
CA ASP A 143 -13.80 4.45 6.72
C ASP A 143 -14.54 5.14 5.56
N PRO A 144 -15.76 5.68 5.77
CA PRO A 144 -16.52 6.33 4.70
C PRO A 144 -15.85 7.60 4.15
N ALA A 145 -14.75 8.05 4.75
CA ALA A 145 -14.02 9.26 4.38
C ALA A 145 -12.98 9.07 3.25
N THR A 146 -12.74 7.85 2.75
CA THR A 146 -11.69 7.57 1.74
C THR A 146 -12.24 6.98 0.43
N ALA A 147 -13.52 7.19 0.13
CA ALA A 147 -14.15 6.74 -1.11
C ALA A 147 -13.97 7.72 -2.31
N SER A 148 -12.98 8.61 -2.26
CA SER A 148 -12.82 9.67 -3.27
C SER A 148 -11.37 9.87 -3.72
N ILE A 149 -10.66 8.79 -4.06
CA ILE A 149 -9.51 8.90 -4.97
C ILE A 149 -9.72 7.90 -6.10
N GLU A 150 -10.57 8.30 -7.03
CA GLU A 150 -10.55 7.76 -8.38
C GLU A 150 -9.20 8.11 -9.00
N THR A 151 -8.41 7.09 -9.29
CA THR A 151 -7.23 7.23 -10.14
C THR A 151 -7.74 7.56 -11.55
N PRO A 152 -7.33 8.69 -12.17
CA PRO A 152 -7.72 8.98 -13.54
C PRO A 152 -7.08 7.94 -14.45
N VAL A 153 -7.92 7.12 -15.09
CA VAL A 153 -7.51 6.22 -16.16
C VAL A 153 -7.12 7.07 -17.36
N GLY A 154 -5.84 6.97 -17.71
CA GLY A 154 -5.18 7.34 -18.97
C GLY A 154 -5.94 8.23 -19.96
N ALA A 155 -5.50 9.47 -20.07
CA ALA A 155 -5.59 10.22 -21.32
C ALA A 155 -4.84 9.45 -22.41
N LEU A 156 -5.58 8.90 -23.38
CA LEU A 156 -5.03 8.45 -24.65
C LEU A 156 -4.65 9.71 -25.46
N PRO A 157 -3.48 9.77 -26.10
CA PRO A 157 -3.13 10.87 -26.98
C PRO A 157 -4.01 10.85 -28.24
N GLU A 158 -4.61 12.00 -28.54
CA GLU A 158 -5.32 12.27 -29.78
C GLU A 158 -4.37 12.12 -30.98
N ALA A 159 -4.50 11.02 -31.73
CA ALA A 159 -3.91 10.91 -33.05
C ALA A 159 -4.90 11.50 -34.06
N SER A 160 -4.60 12.70 -34.55
CA SER A 160 -5.29 13.31 -35.68
C SER A 160 -5.01 12.50 -36.95
N VAL A 161 -6.05 11.99 -37.59
CA VAL A 161 -6.02 11.60 -39.01
C VAL A 161 -7.28 12.14 -39.64
N ASN A 162 -7.09 13.09 -40.56
CA ASN A 162 -8.15 13.79 -41.25
C ASN A 162 -8.29 13.21 -42.67
N ALA A 163 -9.54 13.03 -43.11
CA ALA A 163 -10.03 12.68 -44.45
C ALA A 163 -9.67 11.26 -44.96
N THR A 164 -10.55 10.48 -45.59
CA THR A 164 -11.63 10.82 -46.52
C THR A 164 -12.55 9.60 -46.67
N ASP A 165 -13.86 9.83 -46.81
CA ASP A 165 -14.82 9.17 -47.71
C ASP A 165 -14.67 7.66 -48.04
N ILE A 166 -15.68 6.87 -47.68
CA ILE A 166 -16.50 6.00 -48.57
C ILE A 166 -17.60 5.38 -47.70
N GLY A 167 -18.85 5.56 -48.12
CA GLY A 167 -20.04 5.06 -47.43
C GLY A 167 -20.23 3.54 -47.45
N ALA A 168 -20.91 3.04 -46.42
CA ALA A 168 -21.71 1.82 -46.48
C ALA A 168 -22.71 1.80 -45.31
N GLU A 169 -23.90 1.30 -45.59
CA GLU A 169 -25.16 1.35 -44.81
C GLU A 169 -25.11 0.82 -43.36
N PRO A 170 -26.02 1.29 -42.49
CA PRO A 170 -26.20 0.75 -41.16
C PRO A 170 -27.08 -0.53 -41.20
N LEU A 171 -26.51 -1.66 -40.75
CA LEU A 171 -27.29 -2.86 -40.46
C LEU A 171 -28.03 -2.72 -39.11
N PRO A 172 -29.27 -3.23 -39.00
CA PRO A 172 -30.15 -2.97 -37.89
C PRO A 172 -29.82 -3.76 -36.62
N LEU A 173 -30.02 -3.05 -35.51
CA LEU A 173 -30.00 -3.52 -34.12
C LEU A 173 -31.14 -4.55 -33.90
N SER A 174 -30.82 -5.84 -33.85
CA SER A 174 -31.79 -6.86 -33.42
C SER A 174 -31.80 -6.94 -31.89
N SER A 175 -32.81 -6.29 -31.30
CA SER A 175 -33.25 -6.47 -29.92
C SER A 175 -33.95 -7.81 -29.76
N GLU A 176 -33.25 -8.83 -29.26
CA GLU A 176 -33.91 -10.04 -28.76
C GLU A 176 -34.12 -9.94 -27.25
N THR A 177 -35.34 -9.49 -26.95
CA THR A 177 -36.13 -9.73 -25.75
C THR A 177 -35.86 -11.11 -25.14
N PHE A 178 -35.09 -11.17 -24.05
CA PHE A 178 -35.11 -12.36 -23.19
C PHE A 178 -36.24 -12.20 -22.17
N ALA A 179 -37.37 -12.81 -22.52
CA ALA A 179 -38.56 -12.85 -21.70
C ALA A 179 -38.29 -13.55 -20.35
N ARG A 180 -38.90 -12.96 -19.34
CA ARG A 180 -39.17 -13.48 -18.00
C ARG A 180 -40.37 -14.42 -18.08
N GLU A 181 -40.29 -15.64 -17.53
CA GLU A 181 -41.38 -16.22 -16.71
C GLU A 181 -40.88 -17.47 -15.93
N PRO A 182 -41.39 -17.75 -14.71
CA PRO A 182 -40.85 -18.72 -13.76
C PRO A 182 -41.55 -20.08 -13.84
N ALA A 183 -40.91 -21.11 -13.29
CA ALA A 183 -41.59 -22.33 -12.89
C ALA A 183 -41.15 -22.70 -11.48
N ALA A 184 -42.08 -22.50 -10.55
CA ALA A 184 -42.09 -23.14 -9.25
C ALA A 184 -42.45 -24.61 -9.41
N ALA A 185 -41.77 -25.48 -8.66
CA ALA A 185 -42.32 -26.73 -8.16
C ALA A 185 -41.35 -27.26 -7.09
N ASP A 186 -41.65 -26.98 -5.81
CA ASP A 186 -41.50 -28.06 -4.83
C ASP A 186 -42.64 -27.97 -3.83
N THR A 187 -43.49 -28.98 -3.88
CA THR A 187 -44.64 -29.21 -3.01
C THR A 187 -44.42 -30.60 -2.47
N ALA A 188 -44.00 -30.70 -1.21
CA ALA A 188 -44.43 -31.69 -0.23
C ALA A 188 -43.42 -31.71 0.92
N GLU A 189 -43.78 -31.14 2.08
CA GLU A 189 -43.81 -31.91 3.33
C GLU A 189 -44.49 -31.06 4.41
N GLN A 190 -45.80 -31.28 4.59
CA GLN A 190 -46.50 -30.88 5.79
C GLN A 190 -47.05 -32.15 6.44
N GLN A 191 -46.59 -32.34 7.68
CA GLN A 191 -47.33 -32.91 8.80
C GLN A 191 -47.57 -34.42 8.78
N ASP A 192 -46.86 -35.10 9.68
CA ASP A 192 -47.59 -35.89 10.65
C ASP A 192 -47.19 -35.48 12.08
N LEU A 193 -48.21 -35.08 12.83
CA LEU A 193 -48.20 -34.74 14.24
C LEU A 193 -48.86 -35.93 14.93
N GLN A 194 -48.11 -36.66 15.77
CA GLN A 194 -48.60 -37.33 16.97
C GLN A 194 -47.45 -37.69 17.90
#